data_AF-A0A3B8UA03-F1
#
_entry.id   AF-A0A3B8UA03-F1
#
_cell.length_a   1.000
_cell.length_b   1.000
_cell.length_c   1.000
_cell.angle_alpha   90.00
_cell.angle_beta   90.00
_cell.angle_gamma   90.00
#
_symmetry.space_group_name_H-M   'P 1'
#
loop_
_entity.id
_entity.type
_entity.pdbx_description
1 polymer ?
#
loop_
_entity_poly.entity_id
_entity_poly.type
_entity_poly.pdbx_seq_one_letter_code
_entity_poly.pdbx_strand_id
1 'polypeptide(L)'
;GRGMATLMVDLLMEEERDELKFDMKLLSERLVQITKWAAENRETKLFPMAYFGASTGAAAALIAAAKKGRAISAVVSRGGRPDLAGAYLPQVVSPTLLIVGEVDTEVIELNREAYDLLDCPKGFEIVSGATHLFEEPGCLERVAELACKWLEKHFRGAE
;
A
#
# COMPACT_ATOMS: atom_id res chain seq x y z
N GLY A 1 -13.78 -14.03 4.41
CA GLY A 1 -13.10 -13.20 3.39
C GLY A 1 -14.11 -12.38 2.62
N ARG A 2 -13.69 -11.27 1.99
CA ARG A 2 -14.56 -10.36 1.21
C ARG A 2 -14.66 -10.70 -0.29
N GLY A 3 -14.22 -11.90 -0.70
CA GLY A 3 -14.23 -12.32 -2.12
C GLY A 3 -13.10 -11.73 -2.98
N MET A 4 -12.05 -11.18 -2.36
CA MET A 4 -10.86 -10.67 -3.05
C MET A 4 -9.80 -11.76 -3.16
N ALA A 5 -9.21 -11.92 -4.35
CA ALA A 5 -7.99 -12.71 -4.51
C ALA A 5 -6.80 -11.94 -3.93
N THR A 6 -5.84 -12.67 -3.34
CA THR A 6 -4.65 -12.09 -2.72
C THR A 6 -3.40 -12.77 -3.26
N LEU A 7 -2.43 -11.97 -3.68
CA LEU A 7 -1.08 -12.44 -4.02
C LEU A 7 -0.12 -11.84 -3.01
N MET A 8 0.44 -12.69 -2.14
CA MET A 8 1.48 -12.31 -1.19
C MET A 8 2.84 -12.56 -1.83
N VAL A 9 3.73 -11.58 -1.77
CA VAL A 9 5.03 -11.63 -2.43
C VAL A 9 6.13 -11.18 -1.49
N ASP A 10 7.26 -11.85 -1.56
CA ASP A 10 8.51 -11.37 -1.01
C ASP A 10 9.22 -10.52 -2.08
N LEU A 11 9.41 -9.23 -1.77
CA LEU A 11 10.12 -8.32 -2.66
C LEU A 11 11.65 -8.46 -2.53
N LEU A 12 12.12 -9.17 -1.52
CA LEU A 12 13.54 -9.44 -1.26
C LEU A 12 13.71 -10.92 -0.97
N MET A 13 14.83 -11.48 -1.42
CA MET A 13 15.31 -12.77 -0.96
C MET A 13 15.82 -12.63 0.48
N GLU A 14 15.97 -13.75 1.18
CA GLU A 14 16.34 -13.75 2.62
C GLU A 14 17.69 -13.05 2.86
N GLU A 15 18.66 -13.34 2.00
CA GLU A 15 20.01 -12.78 2.01
C GLU A 15 20.07 -11.28 1.67
N GLU A 16 19.04 -10.73 0.99
CA GLU A 16 18.97 -9.33 0.61
C GLU A 16 18.33 -8.45 1.69
N ARG A 17 17.63 -9.06 2.66
CA ARG A 17 16.71 -8.37 3.55
C ARG A 17 17.37 -7.29 4.39
N ASP A 18 18.63 -7.47 4.80
CA ASP A 18 19.29 -6.46 5.64
C ASP A 18 19.86 -5.28 4.87
N GLU A 19 20.43 -5.53 3.69
CA GLU A 19 21.09 -4.50 2.88
C GLU A 19 20.10 -3.72 2.02
N LEU A 20 19.06 -4.37 1.51
CA LEU A 20 18.20 -3.81 0.46
C LEU A 20 16.78 -3.46 0.92
N LYS A 21 16.41 -3.66 2.19
CA LYS A 21 15.08 -3.32 2.75
C LYS A 21 14.68 -1.84 2.62
N PHE A 22 15.65 -0.96 2.39
CA PHE A 22 15.41 0.48 2.18
C PHE A 22 15.66 0.94 0.74
N ASP A 23 16.01 0.05 -0.19
CA ASP A 23 16.16 0.39 -1.60
C ASP A 23 14.78 0.51 -2.28
N MET A 24 14.15 1.67 -2.14
CA MET A 24 12.81 1.92 -2.68
C MET A 24 12.76 1.82 -4.21
N LYS A 25 13.89 2.06 -4.89
CA LYS A 25 13.97 1.90 -6.34
C LYS A 25 13.83 0.42 -6.69
N LEU A 26 14.65 -0.44 -6.09
CA LEU A 26 14.61 -1.89 -6.30
C LEU A 26 13.25 -2.49 -5.93
N LEU A 27 12.74 -2.19 -4.73
CA LEU A 27 11.49 -2.76 -4.24
C LEU A 27 10.30 -2.37 -5.14
N SER A 28 10.24 -1.10 -5.56
CA SER A 28 9.18 -0.64 -6.46
C SER A 28 9.28 -1.25 -7.86
N GLU A 29 10.50 -1.43 -8.39
CA GLU A 29 10.73 -2.07 -9.68
C GLU A 29 10.31 -3.55 -9.67
N ARG A 30 10.61 -4.29 -8.60
CA ARG A 30 10.15 -5.67 -8.41
C ARG A 30 8.63 -5.75 -8.33
N LEU A 31 7.99 -4.86 -7.57
CA LEU A 31 6.53 -4.82 -7.49
C LEU A 31 5.88 -4.49 -8.85
N VAL A 32 6.48 -3.60 -9.64
CA VAL A 32 6.04 -3.31 -11.02
C VAL A 32 6.12 -4.56 -11.92
N GLN A 33 7.19 -5.35 -11.80
CA GLN A 33 7.35 -6.59 -12.55
C GLN A 33 6.32 -7.66 -12.15
N ILE A 34 6.09 -7.83 -10.84
CA ILE A 34 5.06 -8.73 -10.30
C ILE A 34 3.67 -8.33 -10.80
N THR A 35 3.39 -7.03 -10.82
CA THR A 35 2.12 -6.49 -11.34
C THR A 35 1.95 -6.78 -12.82
N LYS A 36 3.01 -6.64 -13.61
CA LYS A 36 2.98 -7.01 -15.04
C LYS A 36 2.70 -8.50 -15.21
N TRP A 37 3.39 -9.35 -14.45
CA TRP A 37 3.15 -10.79 -14.48
C TRP A 37 1.70 -11.14 -14.12
N ALA A 38 1.14 -10.54 -13.07
CA ALA A 38 -0.24 -10.76 -12.67
C ALA A 38 -1.25 -10.29 -13.72
N ALA A 39 -0.97 -9.18 -14.41
CA ALA A 39 -1.82 -8.68 -15.49
C ALA A 39 -1.80 -9.58 -16.74
N GLU A 40 -0.71 -10.32 -16.97
CA GLU A 40 -0.54 -11.20 -18.14
C GLU A 40 -0.93 -12.67 -17.84
N ASN A 41 -1.00 -13.05 -16.57
CA ASN A 41 -1.38 -14.40 -16.14
C ASN A 41 -2.87 -14.67 -16.40
N ARG A 42 -3.17 -15.81 -17.03
CA ARG A 42 -4.53 -16.21 -17.43
C ARG A 42 -5.52 -16.26 -16.26
N GLU A 43 -5.05 -16.58 -15.05
CA GLU A 43 -5.89 -16.72 -13.86
C GLU A 43 -6.24 -15.38 -13.22
N THR A 44 -5.44 -14.34 -13.45
CA THR A 44 -5.56 -13.05 -12.73
C THR A 44 -5.79 -11.84 -13.65
N LYS A 45 -5.59 -11.98 -14.96
CA LYS A 45 -5.67 -10.87 -15.95
C LYS A 45 -7.01 -10.13 -16.00
N LEU A 46 -8.09 -10.72 -15.48
CA LEU A 46 -9.42 -10.11 -15.45
C LEU A 46 -9.73 -9.39 -14.13
N PHE A 47 -8.86 -9.50 -13.12
CA PHE A 47 -9.10 -8.88 -11.83
C PHE A 47 -8.58 -7.43 -11.80
N PRO A 48 -9.35 -6.49 -11.23
CA PRO A 48 -8.77 -5.20 -10.85
C PRO A 48 -7.67 -5.42 -9.83
N MET A 49 -6.57 -4.68 -9.97
CA MET A 49 -5.41 -4.81 -9.09
C MET A 49 -5.36 -3.65 -8.09
N ALA A 50 -5.04 -3.97 -6.85
CA ALA A 50 -4.71 -2.99 -5.82
C ALA A 50 -3.47 -3.42 -5.06
N TYR A 51 -2.81 -2.46 -4.41
CA TYR A 51 -1.70 -2.74 -3.53
C TYR A 51 -2.10 -2.60 -2.07
N PHE A 52 -1.58 -3.51 -1.25
CA PHE A 52 -1.54 -3.38 0.19
C PHE A 52 -0.07 -3.43 0.61
N GLY A 53 0.46 -2.30 1.06
CA GLY A 53 1.85 -2.17 1.53
C GLY A 53 1.91 -1.97 3.03
N ALA A 54 2.77 -2.71 3.72
CA ALA A 54 3.03 -2.54 5.14
C ALA A 54 4.47 -2.06 5.35
N SER A 55 4.68 -1.20 6.35
CA SER A 55 6.01 -0.65 6.67
C SER A 55 6.69 -0.03 5.42
N THR A 56 7.94 -0.39 5.10
CA THR A 56 8.64 0.10 3.90
C THR A 56 7.98 -0.35 2.58
N GLY A 57 7.23 -1.44 2.59
CA GLY A 57 6.45 -1.89 1.43
C GLY A 57 5.39 -0.89 0.98
N ALA A 58 4.96 0.03 1.86
CA ALA A 58 4.05 1.12 1.51
C ALA A 58 4.66 2.10 0.49
N ALA A 59 5.92 2.51 0.69
CA ALA A 59 6.59 3.38 -0.26
C ALA A 59 6.79 2.69 -1.61
N ALA A 60 7.21 1.42 -1.60
CA ALA A 60 7.33 0.63 -2.82
C ALA A 60 5.98 0.54 -3.57
N ALA A 61 4.87 0.33 -2.85
CA ALA A 61 3.53 0.31 -3.41
C ALA A 61 3.13 1.65 -4.03
N LEU A 62 3.42 2.77 -3.38
CA LEU A 62 3.10 4.11 -3.91
C LEU A 62 3.93 4.45 -5.15
N ILE A 63 5.24 4.17 -5.13
CA ILE A 63 6.10 4.38 -6.30
C ILE A 63 5.64 3.48 -7.47
N ALA A 64 5.30 2.22 -7.20
CA ALA A 64 4.77 1.33 -8.23
C ALA A 64 3.43 1.84 -8.78
N ALA A 65 2.53 2.33 -7.92
CA ALA A 65 1.24 2.88 -8.33
C ALA A 65 1.40 4.13 -9.18
N ALA A 66 2.32 5.05 -8.83
CA ALA A 66 2.67 6.20 -9.65
C ALA A 66 3.16 5.77 -11.06
N LYS A 67 4.04 4.75 -11.13
CA LYS A 67 4.55 4.22 -12.41
C LYS A 67 3.48 3.51 -13.25
N LYS A 68 2.51 2.83 -12.61
CA LYS A 68 1.47 2.03 -13.28
C LYS A 68 0.20 2.83 -13.60
N GLY A 69 0.01 3.98 -12.95
CA GLY A 69 -1.16 4.83 -13.14
C GLY A 69 -2.48 4.10 -12.88
N ARG A 70 -3.45 4.29 -13.78
CA ARG A 70 -4.81 3.73 -13.66
C ARG A 70 -4.90 2.20 -13.73
N ALA A 71 -3.80 1.49 -14.03
CA ALA A 71 -3.76 0.04 -13.92
C ALA A 71 -3.89 -0.46 -12.46
N ILE A 72 -3.67 0.43 -11.48
CA ILE A 72 -3.86 0.15 -10.05
C ILE A 72 -5.09 0.90 -9.56
N SER A 73 -6.11 0.14 -9.16
CA SER A 73 -7.41 0.65 -8.73
C SER A 73 -7.39 1.31 -7.35
N ALA A 74 -6.50 0.87 -6.45
CA ALA A 74 -6.35 1.44 -5.12
C ALA A 74 -5.02 1.06 -4.48
N VAL A 75 -4.59 1.85 -3.49
CA VAL A 75 -3.45 1.56 -2.61
C VAL A 75 -3.90 1.66 -1.15
N VAL A 76 -3.45 0.73 -0.32
CA VAL A 76 -3.56 0.78 1.14
C VAL A 76 -2.15 0.72 1.74
N SER A 77 -1.81 1.68 2.60
CA SER A 77 -0.56 1.73 3.38
C SER A 77 -0.89 1.47 4.84
N ARG A 78 -0.27 0.46 5.47
CA ARG A 78 -0.47 0.10 6.89
C ARG A 78 0.81 0.30 7.70
N GLY A 79 0.78 1.26 8.63
CA GLY A 79 1.94 1.62 9.47
C GLY A 79 3.18 1.87 8.61
N GLY A 80 2.96 2.45 7.43
CA GLY A 80 3.95 2.53 6.38
C GLY A 80 4.85 3.75 6.48
N ARG A 81 5.89 3.78 5.67
CA ARG A 81 6.75 4.94 5.44
C ARG A 81 6.51 5.58 4.07
N PRO A 82 5.28 6.07 3.77
CA PRO A 82 4.95 6.61 2.45
C PRO A 82 5.78 7.85 2.09
N ASP A 83 6.33 8.55 3.08
CA ASP A 83 7.29 9.65 2.90
C ASP A 83 8.49 9.24 2.03
N LEU A 84 8.92 7.99 2.11
CA LEU A 84 10.03 7.46 1.29
C LEU A 84 9.69 7.35 -0.20
N ALA A 85 8.42 7.50 -0.59
CA ALA A 85 8.05 7.63 -2.00
C ALA A 85 8.39 9.02 -2.58
N GLY A 86 8.61 10.04 -1.73
CA GLY A 86 9.12 11.35 -2.10
C GLY A 86 8.45 11.95 -3.33
N ALA A 87 9.24 12.26 -4.37
CA ALA A 87 8.78 12.90 -5.60
C ALA A 87 7.76 12.09 -6.42
N TYR A 88 7.51 10.81 -6.07
CA TYR A 88 6.46 10.01 -6.70
C TYR A 88 5.07 10.26 -6.09
N LEU A 89 4.97 10.82 -4.87
CA LEU A 89 3.68 11.03 -4.19
C LEU A 89 2.69 11.87 -5.03
N PRO A 90 3.08 13.02 -5.62
CA PRO A 90 2.16 13.82 -6.45
C PRO A 90 1.77 13.13 -7.76
N GLN A 91 2.49 12.07 -8.16
CA GLN A 91 2.23 11.33 -9.40
C GLN A 91 1.26 10.16 -9.20
N VAL A 92 0.92 9.83 -7.94
CA VAL A 92 -0.04 8.76 -7.64
C VAL A 92 -1.42 9.23 -8.05
N VAL A 93 -2.05 8.51 -8.97
CA VAL A 93 -3.46 8.75 -9.38
C VAL A 93 -4.43 7.74 -8.76
N SER A 94 -3.92 6.64 -8.21
CA SER A 94 -4.71 5.59 -7.57
C SER A 94 -5.23 6.06 -6.21
N PRO A 95 -6.52 5.88 -5.91
CA PRO A 95 -7.08 6.16 -4.59
C PRO A 95 -6.27 5.50 -3.47
N THR A 96 -5.77 6.30 -2.54
CA THR A 96 -4.82 5.85 -1.51
C THR A 96 -5.38 6.03 -0.10
N LEU A 97 -5.32 4.96 0.70
CA LEU A 97 -5.63 4.98 2.12
C LEU A 97 -4.35 4.79 2.94
N LEU A 98 -4.06 5.72 3.84
CA LEU A 98 -3.00 5.61 4.84
C LEU A 98 -3.62 5.23 6.19
N ILE A 99 -3.15 4.14 6.80
CA ILE A 99 -3.60 3.65 8.10
C ILE A 99 -2.41 3.62 9.05
N VAL A 100 -2.51 4.29 10.19
CA VAL A 100 -1.45 4.39 11.21
C VAL A 100 -1.98 4.04 12.60
N GLY A 101 -1.12 3.56 13.48
CA GLY A 101 -1.47 3.30 14.88
C GLY A 101 -1.37 4.57 15.71
N GLU A 102 -2.31 4.80 16.64
CA GLU A 102 -2.37 6.00 17.48
C GLU A 102 -1.10 6.23 18.32
N VAL A 103 -0.43 5.14 18.73
CA VAL A 103 0.76 5.21 19.60
C VAL A 103 2.03 5.54 18.78
N ASP A 104 2.00 5.32 17.47
CA ASP A 104 3.16 5.51 16.59
C ASP A 104 3.22 6.95 16.06
N THR A 105 3.47 7.90 16.97
CA THR A 105 3.39 9.34 16.69
C THR A 105 4.34 9.81 15.61
N GLU A 106 5.53 9.20 15.49
CA GLU A 106 6.49 9.51 14.43
C GLU A 106 5.93 9.13 13.06
N VAL A 107 5.38 7.91 12.94
CA VAL A 107 4.79 7.44 11.69
C VAL A 107 3.52 8.21 11.35
N ILE A 108 2.74 8.69 12.34
CA ILE A 108 1.60 9.58 12.10
C ILE A 108 2.06 10.83 11.35
N GLU A 109 3.07 11.55 11.84
CA GLU A 109 3.53 12.80 11.22
C GLU A 109 4.11 12.55 9.83
N LEU A 110 4.93 11.52 9.66
CA LEU A 110 5.47 11.13 8.34
C LEU A 110 4.37 10.77 7.34
N ASN A 111 3.29 10.13 7.80
CA ASN A 111 2.14 9.85 6.92
C ASN A 111 1.33 11.11 6.64
N ARG A 112 1.25 12.10 7.56
CA ARG A 112 0.57 13.38 7.29
C ARG A 112 1.30 14.17 6.21
N GLU A 113 2.62 14.26 6.29
CA GLU A 113 3.44 14.88 5.26
C GLU A 113 3.21 14.22 3.89
N ALA A 114 3.23 12.89 3.84
CA ALA A 114 2.96 12.17 2.61
C ALA A 114 1.51 12.37 2.11
N TYR A 115 0.54 12.42 3.03
CA TYR A 115 -0.86 12.66 2.72
C TYR A 115 -1.05 14.01 2.03
N ASP A 116 -0.38 15.06 2.50
CA ASP A 116 -0.49 16.40 1.93
C ASP A 116 0.08 16.47 0.51
N LEU A 117 1.08 15.64 0.19
CA LEU A 117 1.68 15.53 -1.14
C LEU A 117 0.88 14.67 -2.14
N LEU A 118 -0.11 13.90 -1.70
CA LEU A 118 -0.96 13.10 -2.58
C LEU A 118 -2.03 13.98 -3.25
N ASP A 119 -2.15 13.90 -4.58
CA ASP A 119 -3.15 14.63 -5.37
C ASP A 119 -4.35 13.75 -5.83
N CYS A 120 -4.38 12.48 -5.42
CA CYS A 120 -5.47 11.55 -5.72
C CYS A 120 -6.55 11.53 -4.63
N PRO A 121 -7.69 10.83 -4.85
CA PRO A 121 -8.62 10.54 -3.77
C PRO A 121 -7.90 9.84 -2.62
N LYS A 122 -7.89 10.46 -1.44
CA LYS A 122 -7.04 10.05 -0.32
C LYS A 122 -7.81 9.93 0.99
N GLY A 123 -7.47 8.91 1.78
CA GLY A 123 -7.98 8.68 3.13
C GLY A 123 -6.83 8.56 4.14
N PHE A 124 -7.08 8.98 5.37
CA PHE A 124 -6.13 8.88 6.48
C PHE A 124 -6.87 8.40 7.73
N GLU A 125 -6.48 7.25 8.25
CA GLU A 125 -7.14 6.60 9.37
C GLU A 125 -6.14 6.31 10.48
N ILE A 126 -6.52 6.63 11.72
CA ILE A 126 -5.75 6.31 12.93
C ILE A 126 -6.48 5.20 13.68
N VAL A 127 -5.79 4.12 14.00
CA VAL A 127 -6.32 3.01 14.81
C VAL A 127 -5.98 3.26 16.27
N SER A 128 -7.01 3.50 17.09
CA SER A 128 -6.87 3.77 18.52
C SER A 128 -6.17 2.63 19.26
N GLY A 129 -5.26 2.98 20.16
CA GLY A 129 -4.50 2.03 20.98
C GLY A 129 -3.46 1.18 20.23
N ALA A 130 -3.37 1.29 18.90
CA ALA A 130 -2.44 0.47 18.12
C ALA A 130 -1.01 1.04 18.11
N THR A 131 -0.02 0.15 18.22
CA THR A 131 1.39 0.46 17.95
C THR A 131 1.76 0.17 16.49
N HIS A 132 3.05 0.25 16.14
CA HIS A 132 3.57 0.11 14.78
C HIS A 132 3.09 -1.15 14.03
N LEU A 133 2.96 -2.27 14.75
CA LEU A 133 2.60 -3.57 14.17
C LEU A 133 1.13 -3.92 14.32
N PHE A 134 0.35 -3.13 15.06
CA PHE A 134 -1.08 -3.35 15.34
C PHE A 134 -1.37 -4.67 16.05
N GLU A 135 -0.44 -5.18 16.88
CA GLU A 135 -0.56 -6.48 17.57
C GLU A 135 -1.57 -6.44 18.73
N GLU A 136 -2.01 -5.25 19.14
CA GLU A 136 -2.99 -5.08 20.19
C GLU A 136 -4.35 -5.68 19.79
N PRO A 137 -5.10 -6.25 20.75
CA PRO A 137 -6.36 -6.94 20.46
C PRO A 137 -7.33 -6.10 19.62
N GLY A 138 -7.74 -6.62 18.46
CA GLY A 138 -8.70 -5.95 17.57
C GLY A 138 -8.09 -4.97 16.56
N CYS A 139 -6.81 -4.63 16.67
CA CYS A 139 -6.20 -3.60 15.83
C CYS A 139 -5.97 -4.07 14.39
N LEU A 140 -5.46 -5.30 14.19
CA LEU A 140 -5.34 -5.89 12.84
C LEU A 140 -6.70 -6.15 12.20
N GLU A 141 -7.70 -6.57 12.97
CA GLU A 141 -9.08 -6.71 12.50
C GLU A 141 -9.61 -5.37 11.99
N ARG A 142 -9.36 -4.29 12.73
CA ARG A 142 -9.75 -2.94 12.33
C ARG A 142 -9.02 -2.49 11.06
N VAL A 143 -7.72 -2.74 10.94
CA VAL A 143 -6.95 -2.48 9.71
C VAL A 143 -7.56 -3.23 8.53
N ALA A 144 -7.85 -4.52 8.69
CA ALA A 144 -8.43 -5.35 7.64
C ALA A 144 -9.81 -4.84 7.20
N GLU A 145 -10.67 -4.43 8.15
CA GLU A 145 -11.96 -3.82 7.84
C GLU A 145 -11.82 -2.53 7.02
N LEU A 146 -10.94 -1.63 7.43
CA LEU A 146 -10.68 -0.36 6.75
C LEU A 146 -10.15 -0.60 5.33
N ALA A 147 -9.16 -1.48 5.20
CA ALA A 147 -8.58 -1.86 3.91
C ALA A 147 -9.64 -2.48 2.99
N CYS A 148 -10.41 -3.45 3.47
CA CYS A 148 -11.46 -4.07 2.68
C CYS A 148 -12.51 -3.07 2.22
N LYS A 149 -12.99 -2.17 3.10
CA LYS A 149 -13.97 -1.13 2.72
C LYS A 149 -13.42 -0.19 1.65
N TRP A 150 -12.15 0.19 1.76
CA TRP A 150 -11.49 1.02 0.75
C TRP A 150 -11.41 0.32 -0.60
N LEU A 151 -10.93 -0.93 -0.61
CA LEU A 151 -10.80 -1.72 -1.82
C LEU A 151 -12.16 -2.02 -2.46
N GLU A 152 -13.18 -2.39 -1.68
CA GLU A 152 -14.55 -2.62 -2.18
C GLU A 152 -15.13 -1.37 -2.86
N LYS A 153 -14.90 -0.19 -2.28
CA LYS A 153 -15.34 1.09 -2.86
C LYS A 153 -14.66 1.36 -4.20
N HIS A 154 -13.37 1.08 -4.33
CA HIS A 154 -12.58 1.48 -5.49
C HIS A 154 -12.47 0.41 -6.58
N PHE A 155 -12.74 -0.87 -6.28
CA PHE A 155 -12.92 -1.91 -7.30
C PHE A 155 -14.23 -1.76 -8.07
N ARG A 156 -15.29 -1.23 -7.44
CA ARG A 156 -16.61 -1.03 -8.07
C ARG A 156 -16.68 0.17 -9.03
N GLY A 157 -15.62 0.97 -9.13
CA GLY A 157 -15.57 2.17 -9.98
C GLY A 157 -14.82 1.97 -11.31
N ALA A 158 -14.37 0.75 -11.63
CA ALA A 158 -13.77 0.43 -12.92
C ALA A 158 -14.88 -0.04 -13.89
N GLU A 159 -15.71 0.90 -14.34
CA GLU A 159 -16.54 0.75 -15.56
C GLU A 159 -15.90 1.49 -16.73
#